data_AF-A0AAD4XH14-F1
#
_entry.id   AF-A0AAD4XH14-F1
#
_cell.length_a   1.000
_cell.length_b   1.000
_cell.length_c   1.000
_cell.angle_alpha   90.00
_cell.angle_beta   90.00
_cell.angle_gamma   90.00
#
_symmetry.space_group_name_H-M   'P 1'
#
loop_
_entity.id
_entity.type
_entity.pdbx_description
1 polymer ?
#
loop_
_entity_poly.entity_id
_entity_poly.type
_entity_poly.pdbx_seq_one_letter_code
_entity_poly.pdbx_strand_id
1 'polypeptide(L)'
;MTNELTFGSRPVTIAIDYLTYNSSGFAFTPCGTVWSFMRKLLMSELLGGQALKKHCHIRRDEIQRLVQLLLKKSITGERVNVSEELMKLYNNIITQMMPGIKYVASKERGQEVRSLIREVTEILGQLNVSDYFGFLLDLDLQGFLKKSTDIRGRYDLKESSRNMKK
;
A
#
# COMPACT_ATOMS: atom_id res chain seq x y z
N MET A 1 0.78 -28.66 -2.30
CA MET A 1 0.48 -27.41 -3.03
C MET A 1 -1.00 -27.29 -3.42
N THR A 2 -1.90 -28.10 -2.85
CA THR A 2 -3.32 -28.17 -3.24
C THR A 2 -4.25 -27.34 -2.33
N ASN A 3 -3.86 -27.17 -1.05
CA ASN A 3 -4.66 -26.43 -0.06
C ASN A 3 -4.55 -24.90 -0.17
N GLU A 4 -3.42 -24.35 -0.64
CA GLU A 4 -3.27 -22.90 -0.80
C GLU A 4 -4.12 -22.35 -1.97
N LEU A 5 -4.39 -23.16 -3.00
CA LEU A 5 -5.22 -22.74 -4.13
C LEU A 5 -6.72 -22.76 -3.79
N THR A 6 -7.14 -23.66 -2.90
CA THR A 6 -8.55 -23.82 -2.49
C THR A 6 -8.99 -22.78 -1.47
N PHE A 7 -8.11 -22.36 -0.56
CA PHE A 7 -8.43 -21.38 0.50
C PHE A 7 -7.74 -20.02 0.33
N GLY A 8 -6.74 -19.91 -0.54
CA GLY A 8 -6.02 -18.65 -0.78
C GLY A 8 -6.68 -17.76 -1.84
N SER A 9 -7.62 -18.30 -2.63
CA SER A 9 -8.37 -17.53 -3.62
C SER A 9 -9.29 -16.52 -2.91
N ARG A 10 -9.22 -15.27 -3.35
CA ARG A 10 -10.09 -14.18 -2.88
C ARG A 10 -11.10 -13.85 -3.97
N PRO A 11 -12.37 -13.55 -3.64
CA PRO A 11 -13.30 -13.03 -4.62
C PRO A 11 -12.76 -11.71 -5.20
N VAL A 12 -12.73 -11.62 -6.53
CA VAL A 12 -12.35 -10.37 -7.22
C VAL A 12 -13.61 -9.51 -7.35
N THR A 13 -13.64 -8.40 -6.63
CA THR A 13 -14.70 -7.38 -6.75
C THR A 13 -14.40 -6.42 -7.90
N ILE A 14 -15.40 -5.73 -8.42
CA ILE A 14 -15.20 -4.67 -9.44
C ILE A 14 -14.20 -3.63 -8.97
N ALA A 15 -14.25 -3.27 -7.69
CA ALA A 15 -13.32 -2.32 -7.10
C ALA A 15 -11.88 -2.82 -7.16
N ILE A 16 -11.63 -4.08 -6.78
CA ILE A 16 -10.31 -4.71 -6.88
C ILE A 16 -9.84 -4.69 -8.33
N ASP A 17 -10.71 -5.11 -9.24
CA ASP A 17 -10.36 -5.27 -10.64
C ASP A 17 -9.96 -3.93 -11.29
N TYR A 18 -10.76 -2.89 -11.09
CA TYR A 18 -10.49 -1.57 -11.61
C TYR A 18 -9.27 -0.91 -10.95
N LEU A 19 -9.15 -0.96 -9.62
CA LEU A 19 -8.11 -0.25 -8.89
C LEU A 19 -6.73 -0.91 -9.01
N THR A 20 -6.68 -2.21 -9.32
CA THR A 20 -5.41 -2.96 -9.37
C THR A 20 -5.05 -3.43 -10.77
N TYR A 21 -5.56 -2.74 -11.79
CA TYR A 21 -5.31 -3.00 -13.20
C TYR A 21 -5.60 -4.46 -13.58
N ASN A 22 -6.89 -4.82 -13.53
CA ASN A 22 -7.37 -6.17 -13.80
C ASN A 22 -6.80 -7.20 -12.81
N SER A 23 -6.85 -6.86 -11.50
CA SER A 23 -6.38 -7.74 -10.42
C SER A 23 -4.89 -8.11 -10.49
N SER A 24 -4.06 -7.29 -11.15
CA SER A 24 -2.63 -7.56 -11.38
C SER A 24 -1.73 -7.21 -10.18
N GLY A 25 -2.27 -6.55 -9.16
CA GLY A 25 -1.52 -6.23 -7.94
C GLY A 25 -1.29 -7.46 -7.06
N PHE A 26 -0.06 -7.67 -6.58
CA PHE A 26 0.34 -8.85 -5.78
C PHE A 26 -0.65 -9.24 -4.65
N ALA A 27 -1.25 -8.24 -3.99
CA ALA A 27 -2.21 -8.47 -2.89
C ALA A 27 -3.56 -9.06 -3.35
N PHE A 28 -3.90 -8.91 -4.62
CA PHE A 28 -5.21 -9.24 -5.20
C PHE A 28 -5.13 -10.18 -6.42
N THR A 29 -3.93 -10.44 -6.93
CA THR A 29 -3.73 -11.44 -7.99
C THR A 29 -4.17 -12.82 -7.50
N PRO A 30 -4.99 -13.55 -8.29
CA PRO A 30 -5.40 -14.90 -7.96
C PRO A 30 -4.20 -15.80 -7.66
N CYS A 31 -4.34 -16.67 -6.66
CA CYS A 31 -3.30 -17.64 -6.32
C CYS A 31 -2.99 -18.52 -7.53
N GLY A 32 -1.76 -18.43 -8.03
CA GLY A 32 -1.31 -19.11 -9.24
C GLY A 32 0.20 -18.94 -9.45
N THR A 33 0.68 -19.21 -10.66
CA THR A 33 2.12 -19.14 -10.99
C THR A 33 2.68 -17.73 -10.81
N VAL A 34 1.97 -16.71 -11.29
CA VAL A 34 2.38 -15.30 -11.16
C VAL A 34 2.48 -14.88 -9.70
N TRP A 35 1.45 -15.17 -8.90
CA TRP A 35 1.45 -14.87 -7.47
C TRP A 35 2.59 -15.59 -6.73
N SER A 36 2.81 -16.88 -7.03
CA SER A 36 3.86 -17.68 -6.42
C SER A 36 5.26 -17.16 -6.75
N PHE A 37 5.46 -16.72 -7.99
CA PHE A 37 6.71 -16.09 -8.43
C PHE A 37 6.95 -14.76 -7.69
N MET A 38 5.96 -13.87 -7.66
CA MET A 38 6.04 -12.61 -6.91
C MET A 38 6.29 -12.83 -5.42
N ARG A 39 5.60 -13.80 -4.79
CA ARG A 39 5.81 -14.16 -3.38
C ARG A 39 7.26 -14.61 -3.14
N LYS A 40 7.82 -15.46 -4.01
CA LYS A 40 9.21 -15.91 -3.89
C LYS A 40 10.18 -14.73 -4.00
N LEU A 41 9.97 -13.83 -4.96
CA LEU A 41 10.80 -12.64 -5.13
C LEU A 41 10.74 -11.69 -3.92
N LEU A 42 9.53 -11.40 -3.43
CA LEU A 42 9.33 -10.56 -2.24
C LEU A 42 9.98 -11.18 -1.01
N MET A 43 9.86 -12.50 -0.84
CA MET A 43 10.48 -13.20 0.28
C MET A 43 12.01 -13.28 0.14
N SER A 44 12.57 -13.43 -1.06
CA SER A 44 14.03 -13.49 -1.21
C SER A 44 14.69 -12.14 -1.02
N GLU A 45 14.10 -11.08 -1.58
CA GLU A 45 14.74 -9.77 -1.66
C GLU A 45 14.35 -8.80 -0.55
N LEU A 46 13.15 -8.94 0.04
CA LEU A 46 12.61 -7.91 0.91
C LEU A 46 12.17 -8.41 2.29
N LEU A 47 11.31 -9.44 2.33
CA LEU A 47 10.57 -9.84 3.53
C LEU A 47 11.12 -11.08 4.21
N GLY A 48 11.95 -11.88 3.54
CA GLY A 48 12.48 -13.11 4.13
C GLY A 48 13.58 -12.85 5.15
N GLY A 49 13.89 -13.87 5.94
CA GLY A 49 14.84 -13.75 7.06
C GLY A 49 16.22 -13.23 6.62
N GLN A 50 16.71 -13.63 5.45
CA GLN A 50 18.00 -13.16 4.93
C GLN A 50 17.94 -11.68 4.51
N ALA A 51 16.87 -11.25 3.83
CA ALA A 51 16.65 -9.85 3.49
C ALA A 51 16.51 -8.97 4.74
N LEU A 52 15.73 -9.42 5.73
CA LEU A 52 15.58 -8.73 7.01
C LEU A 52 16.90 -8.58 7.78
N LYS A 53 17.81 -9.55 7.66
CA LYS A 53 19.18 -9.46 8.20
C LYS A 53 20.02 -8.44 7.42
N LYS A 54 19.98 -8.46 6.08
CA LYS A 54 20.68 -7.48 5.23
C LYS A 54 20.28 -6.04 5.60
N HIS A 55 19.00 -5.79 5.85
CA HIS A 55 18.45 -4.48 6.21
C HIS A 55 18.35 -4.21 7.72
N CYS A 56 19.02 -5.02 8.56
CA CYS A 56 18.99 -4.84 10.01
C CYS A 56 19.57 -3.48 10.43
N HIS A 57 20.64 -3.03 9.77
CA HIS A 57 21.29 -1.74 10.02
C HIS A 57 20.33 -0.56 9.81
N ILE A 58 19.61 -0.53 8.68
CA ILE A 58 18.59 0.50 8.38
C ILE A 58 17.58 0.65 9.53
N ARG A 59 17.04 -0.49 10.00
CA ARG A 59 16.05 -0.47 11.09
C ARG A 59 16.67 0.02 12.40
N ARG A 60 17.89 -0.42 12.71
CA ARG A 60 18.62 0.04 13.91
C ARG A 60 18.83 1.54 13.88
N ASP A 61 19.31 2.06 12.75
CA ASP A 61 19.66 3.47 12.60
C ASP A 61 18.41 4.37 12.71
N GLU A 62 17.29 3.98 12.07
CA GLU A 62 16.04 4.73 12.18
C GLU A 62 15.39 4.64 13.56
N ILE A 63 15.47 3.49 14.24
CA ILE A 63 15.01 3.36 15.63
C ILE A 63 15.87 4.24 16.54
N GLN A 64 17.19 4.22 16.38
CA GLN A 64 18.10 5.06 17.15
C GLN A 64 17.79 6.55 16.93
N ARG A 65 17.54 6.96 15.68
CA ARG A 65 17.09 8.32 15.34
C ARG A 65 15.80 8.71 16.06
N LEU A 66 14.81 7.80 16.09
CA LEU A 66 13.55 8.03 16.79
C LEU A 66 13.77 8.17 18.31
N VAL A 67 14.55 7.28 18.92
CA VAL A 67 14.85 7.33 20.36
C VAL A 67 15.56 8.63 20.74
N GLN A 68 16.55 9.07 19.95
CA GLN A 68 17.24 10.34 20.17
C GLN A 68 16.29 11.55 20.06
N LEU A 69 15.36 11.53 19.09
CA LEU A 69 14.34 12.57 18.95
C LEU A 69 13.41 12.61 20.17
N LEU A 70 12.95 11.44 20.64
CA LEU A 70 12.08 11.33 21.80
C LEU A 70 12.80 11.81 23.07
N LEU A 71 14.07 11.43 23.26
CA LEU A 71 14.87 11.89 24.39
C LEU A 71 15.02 13.41 24.39
N LYS A 72 15.35 14.01 23.24
CA LYS A 72 15.48 15.47 23.11
C LYS A 72 14.17 16.18 23.47
N LYS A 73 13.04 15.69 22.95
CA LYS A 73 11.71 16.26 23.25
C LYS A 73 11.28 16.06 24.70
N SER A 74 11.67 14.94 25.30
CA SER A 74 11.45 14.69 26.72
C SER A 74 12.19 15.68 27.60
N ILE A 75 13.43 16.04 27.23
CA ILE A 75 14.23 17.04 27.96
C ILE A 75 13.60 18.43 27.85
N THR A 76 13.07 18.80 26.69
CA THR A 76 12.42 20.11 26.47
C THR A 76 10.96 20.15 26.94
N GLY A 77 10.39 19.03 27.41
CA GLY A 77 8.99 18.92 27.81
C GLY A 77 8.00 19.04 26.64
N GLU A 78 8.45 18.82 25.41
CA GLU A 78 7.63 18.93 24.20
C GLU A 78 6.70 17.73 24.02
N ARG A 79 5.47 17.98 23.56
CA ARG A 79 4.54 16.93 23.17
C ARG A 79 5.00 16.26 21.87
N VAL A 80 4.80 14.94 21.79
CA VAL A 80 5.11 14.14 20.60
C VAL A 80 3.86 13.49 20.06
N ASN A 81 3.60 13.67 18.76
CA ASN A 81 2.64 12.85 18.04
C ASN A 81 3.31 11.53 17.65
N VAL A 82 3.13 10.49 18.47
CA VAL A 82 3.74 9.17 18.27
C VAL A 82 3.32 8.55 16.93
N SER A 83 2.06 8.73 16.51
CA SER A 83 1.57 8.18 15.24
C SER A 83 2.30 8.78 14.05
N GLU A 84 2.59 10.08 14.09
CA GLU A 84 3.33 10.76 13.01
C GLU A 84 4.80 10.31 12.97
N GLU A 85 5.45 10.19 14.12
CA GLU A 85 6.85 9.76 14.20
C GLU A 85 7.04 8.28 13.81
N LEU A 86 6.11 7.40 14.18
CA LEU A 86 6.10 6.01 13.71
C LEU A 86 5.87 5.92 12.20
N MET A 87 4.97 6.73 11.65
CA MET A 87 4.75 6.80 10.21
C MET A 87 6.05 7.22 9.48
N LYS A 88 6.77 8.23 10.00
CA LYS A 88 8.09 8.62 9.47
C LYS A 88 9.10 7.48 9.55
N LEU A 89 9.18 6.78 10.68
CA LEU A 89 10.05 5.63 10.89
C LEU A 89 9.81 4.54 9.83
N TYR A 90 8.56 4.07 9.66
CA TYR A 90 8.25 3.03 8.69
C TYR A 90 8.54 3.46 7.25
N ASN A 91 8.18 4.68 6.89
CA ASN A 91 8.42 5.19 5.54
C ASN A 91 9.92 5.29 5.22
N ASN A 92 10.73 5.77 6.15
CA ASN A 92 12.19 5.82 5.97
C ASN A 92 12.78 4.41 5.79
N ILE A 93 12.36 3.45 6.62
CA ILE A 93 12.80 2.05 6.51
C ILE A 93 12.44 1.50 5.13
N ILE A 94 11.19 1.63 4.69
CA ILE A 94 10.72 1.10 3.41
C ILE A 94 11.48 1.74 2.24
N THR A 95 11.65 3.07 2.23
CA THR A 95 12.37 3.79 1.18
C THR A 95 13.85 3.38 1.09
N GLN A 96 14.50 3.09 2.22
CA GLN A 96 15.89 2.61 2.21
C GLN A 96 16.01 1.13 1.83
N MET A 97 15.03 0.30 2.20
CA MET A 97 14.99 -1.11 1.78
C MET A 97 14.69 -1.28 0.29
N MET A 98 14.01 -0.32 -0.34
CA MET A 98 13.64 -0.34 -1.76
C MET A 98 14.15 0.90 -2.50
N PRO A 99 15.39 0.88 -3.01
CA PRO A 99 15.93 1.96 -3.84
C PRO A 99 15.04 2.15 -5.08
N GLY A 100 14.30 3.26 -5.12
CA GLY A 100 13.31 3.55 -6.17
C GLY A 100 11.96 4.01 -5.63
N ILE A 101 11.60 3.59 -4.41
CA ILE A 101 10.41 4.12 -3.74
C ILE A 101 10.74 5.43 -3.05
N LYS A 102 10.38 6.54 -3.70
CA LYS A 102 10.51 7.87 -3.10
C LYS A 102 9.30 8.16 -2.20
N TYR A 103 9.54 8.19 -0.88
CA TYR A 103 8.58 8.75 0.06
C TYR A 103 8.41 10.26 -0.17
N VAL A 104 7.17 10.73 -0.12
CA VAL A 104 6.88 12.16 -0.26
C VAL A 104 6.73 12.77 1.13
N ALA A 105 7.75 13.51 1.55
CA ALA A 105 7.79 14.16 2.86
C ALA A 105 6.94 15.45 2.98
N SER A 106 6.42 15.98 1.87
CA SER A 106 5.56 17.18 1.91
C SER A 106 4.27 16.90 2.67
N LYS A 107 3.90 17.80 3.60
CA LYS A 107 2.70 17.68 4.44
C LYS A 107 1.43 17.60 3.59
N GLU A 108 1.30 18.45 2.57
CA GLU A 108 0.16 18.51 1.66
C GLU A 108 0.06 17.24 0.82
N ARG A 109 1.14 16.88 0.12
CA ARG A 109 1.15 15.69 -0.75
C ARG A 109 1.06 14.39 0.07
N GLY A 110 1.55 14.39 1.30
CA GLY A 110 1.36 13.29 2.25
C GLY A 110 -0.07 13.18 2.77
N GLN A 111 -0.78 14.30 2.98
CA GLN A 111 -2.20 14.31 3.31
C GLN A 111 -3.04 13.75 2.16
N GLU A 112 -2.76 14.15 0.91
CA GLU A 112 -3.43 13.60 -0.27
C GLU A 112 -3.18 12.11 -0.47
N VAL A 113 -1.95 11.63 -0.25
CA VAL A 113 -1.67 10.18 -0.33
C VAL A 113 -2.44 9.43 0.75
N ARG A 114 -2.52 9.97 1.97
CA ARG A 114 -3.31 9.37 3.04
C ARG A 114 -4.81 9.37 2.75
N SER A 115 -5.36 10.44 2.17
CA SER A 115 -6.78 10.48 1.79
C SER A 115 -7.08 9.46 0.69
N LEU A 116 -6.22 9.36 -0.32
CA LEU A 116 -6.35 8.35 -1.37
C LEU A 116 -6.28 6.92 -0.81
N ILE A 117 -5.33 6.62 0.07
CA ILE A 117 -5.23 5.30 0.72
C ILE A 117 -6.51 4.99 1.50
N ARG A 118 -7.06 5.99 2.20
CA ARG A 118 -8.30 5.83 2.96
C ARG A 118 -9.49 5.53 2.04
N GLU A 119 -9.65 6.30 0.97
CA GLU A 119 -10.73 6.09 -0.02
C GLU A 119 -10.63 4.70 -0.68
N VAL A 120 -9.42 4.27 -1.05
CA VAL A 120 -9.16 2.93 -1.58
C VAL A 120 -9.53 1.86 -0.55
N THR A 121 -9.10 2.01 0.70
CA THR A 121 -9.37 1.04 1.77
C THR A 121 -10.86 0.94 2.08
N GLU A 122 -11.56 2.08 2.10
CA GLU A 122 -13.01 2.13 2.31
C GLU A 122 -13.76 1.39 1.20
N ILE A 123 -13.42 1.63 -0.07
CA ILE A 123 -14.09 0.97 -1.20
C ILE A 123 -13.75 -0.51 -1.25
N LEU A 124 -12.50 -0.91 -1.01
CA LEU A 124 -12.10 -2.32 -1.00
C LEU A 124 -12.72 -3.11 0.16
N GLY A 125 -13.05 -2.43 1.26
CA GLY A 125 -13.67 -3.04 2.44
C GLY A 125 -15.20 -3.03 2.44
N GLN A 126 -15.84 -2.26 1.54
CA GLN A 126 -17.30 -2.17 1.47
C GLN A 126 -17.89 -3.29 0.59
N LEU A 127 -19.06 -3.78 0.98
CA LEU A 127 -19.84 -4.73 0.20
C LEU A 127 -20.59 -4.00 -0.92
N ASN A 128 -20.38 -4.45 -2.15
CA ASN A 128 -21.11 -4.00 -3.33
C ASN A 128 -22.09 -5.09 -3.78
N VAL A 129 -23.39 -4.78 -3.75
CA VAL A 129 -24.49 -5.68 -4.10
C VAL A 129 -24.37 -6.14 -5.57
N SER A 130 -23.88 -5.27 -6.45
CA SER A 130 -23.65 -5.62 -7.85
C SER A 130 -22.58 -6.70 -8.06
N ASP A 131 -21.66 -6.91 -7.09
CA ASP A 131 -20.69 -8.01 -7.15
C ASP A 131 -21.34 -9.38 -6.87
N TYR A 132 -22.52 -9.41 -6.23
CA TYR A 132 -23.27 -10.63 -5.91
C TYR A 132 -24.38 -10.93 -6.91
N PHE A 133 -25.00 -9.88 -7.46
CA PHE A 133 -26.12 -9.98 -8.39
C PHE A 133 -25.68 -9.42 -9.76
N GLY A 134 -25.17 -10.29 -10.63
CA GLY A 134 -24.57 -9.89 -11.90
C GLY A 134 -25.47 -9.10 -12.86
N PHE A 135 -26.80 -9.17 -12.73
CA PHE A 135 -27.72 -8.33 -13.52
C PHE A 135 -27.78 -6.87 -13.04
N LEU A 136 -27.25 -6.56 -11.84
CA LEU A 136 -27.13 -5.20 -11.29
C LEU A 136 -25.76 -4.57 -11.61
N LEU A 137 -24.92 -5.26 -12.39
CA LEU A 137 -23.56 -4.83 -12.73
C LEU A 137 -23.57 -3.49 -13.47
N ASP A 138 -24.43 -3.38 -14.50
CA ASP A 138 -24.50 -2.20 -15.37
C ASP A 138 -25.21 -1.00 -14.72
N LEU A 139 -25.90 -1.22 -13.59
CA LEU A 139 -26.68 -0.18 -12.92
C LEU A 139 -25.85 0.66 -11.95
N ASP A 140 -24.67 0.18 -11.53
CA ASP A 140 -23.78 0.83 -10.55
C ASP A 140 -24.55 1.45 -9.35
N LEU A 141 -25.48 0.70 -8.75
CA LEU A 141 -26.44 1.20 -7.76
C LEU A 141 -25.79 1.91 -6.55
N GLN A 142 -24.58 1.49 -6.18
CA GLN A 142 -23.81 2.06 -5.06
C GLN A 142 -22.69 3.01 -5.52
N GLY A 143 -22.55 3.25 -6.83
CA GLY A 143 -21.55 4.15 -7.41
C GLY A 143 -20.11 3.65 -7.30
N PHE A 144 -19.91 2.34 -7.15
CA PHE A 144 -18.58 1.73 -6.98
C PHE A 144 -17.75 1.87 -8.25
N LEU A 145 -18.34 1.62 -9.41
CA LEU A 145 -17.62 1.70 -10.68
C LEU A 145 -17.15 3.14 -10.92
N LYS A 146 -18.04 4.12 -10.70
CA LYS A 146 -17.71 5.55 -10.80
C LYS A 146 -16.60 5.96 -9.84
N LYS A 147 -16.69 5.57 -8.56
CA LYS A 147 -15.66 5.91 -7.55
C LYS A 147 -14.31 5.25 -7.85
N SER A 148 -14.29 3.97 -8.22
CA SER A 148 -13.06 3.27 -8.58
C SER A 148 -12.39 3.88 -9.81
N THR A 149 -13.18 4.35 -10.79
CA THR A 149 -12.66 5.01 -11.99
C THR A 149 -12.04 6.38 -11.67
N ASP A 150 -12.71 7.20 -10.84
CA ASP A 150 -12.16 8.48 -10.38
C ASP A 150 -10.85 8.30 -9.62
N ILE A 151 -10.80 7.36 -8.67
CA ILE A 151 -9.61 7.07 -7.90
C ILE A 151 -8.47 6.64 -8.82
N ARG A 152 -8.73 5.71 -9.75
CA ARG A 152 -7.73 5.26 -10.73
C ARG A 152 -7.19 6.42 -11.58
N GLY A 153 -8.06 7.29 -12.09
CA GLY A 153 -7.64 8.46 -12.85
C GLY A 153 -6.71 9.38 -12.05
N ARG A 154 -7.00 9.60 -10.76
CA ARG A 154 -6.12 10.37 -9.85
C ARG A 154 -4.77 9.70 -9.60
N TYR A 155 -4.70 8.36 -9.60
CA TYR A 155 -3.44 7.63 -9.53
C TYR A 155 -2.60 7.80 -10.81
N ASP A 156 -3.20 7.55 -11.99
CA ASP A 156 -2.53 7.59 -13.29
C ASP A 156 -1.96 9.00 -13.60
N LEU A 157 -2.72 10.07 -13.31
CA LEU A 157 -2.28 11.45 -13.48
C LEU A 157 -1.04 11.79 -12.63
N LYS A 158 -0.96 11.22 -11.42
CA LYS A 158 0.18 11.43 -10.51
C LYS A 158 1.42 10.67 -10.97
N GLU A 159 1.25 9.50 -11.60
CA GLU A 159 2.34 8.73 -12.18
C GLU A 159 2.90 9.42 -13.44
N SER A 160 2.03 9.90 -14.32
CA SER A 160 2.43 10.68 -15.52
C SER A 160 3.19 11.96 -15.15
N SER A 161 2.68 12.73 -14.16
CA SER A 161 3.36 13.94 -13.64
C SER A 161 4.72 13.65 -12.98
N ARG A 162 4.95 12.42 -12.52
CA ARG A 162 6.22 11.98 -11.93
C ARG A 162 7.24 11.63 -13.01
N ASN A 163 6.80 11.09 -14.14
CA ASN A 163 7.67 10.72 -15.26
C ASN A 163 8.10 11.92 -16.12
N MET A 164 7.29 12.99 -16.22
CA MET A 164 7.67 14.22 -16.94
C MET A 164 8.69 15.12 -16.22
N LYS A 165 8.99 14.86 -14.94
CA LYS A 165 9.99 15.62 -14.15
C LYS A 165 11.35 14.91 -14.06
N LYS A 166 11.57 13.86 -14.84
CA LYS A 166 12.88 13.23 -15.08
C LYS A 166 13.42 13.70 -16.41
#